data_AF-A0A3M1HY74-F1
#
_entry.id   AF-A0A3M1HY74-F1
#
_cell.length_a   1.000
_cell.length_b   1.000
_cell.length_c   1.000
_cell.angle_alpha   90.00
_cell.angle_beta   90.00
_cell.angle_gamma   90.00
#
_symmetry.space_group_name_H-M   'P 1'
#
loop_
_entity.id
_entity.type
_entity.pdbx_description
1 polymer ?
#
loop_
_entity_poly.entity_id
_entity_poly.type
_entity_poly.pdbx_seq_one_letter_code
_entity_poly.pdbx_strand_id
1 'polypeptide(L)'
;MKKLGFLLLLIVGVLALASTGIPNDQEEREIPINPCITCHEEETPGIVQDWRLSKHSKVGVKCYVCHKAKADDPSGYEHEGFRITAVPSPRYCSSCHEQAVKEFSKSKHAWAAFMGPLKPYYKKARKMGLNPLSQETAKKLHPEKMAKRSLSPLFPDSGILKKLGLLNNPKYSHSNIKIGCTQCHGGFIIAEKEGDEVNLKGWPNSGVGRINPDGSLGSCTSCHTRHKFSIAEARKPETCGQCHLGPDHPQMEIYQESKHGNIYAASGHKWNWNAPAGKWSTKDIGAPTCATCHMSAFGSVKGTHDVGKRLYWELQPKKSVPQWKGPDEVDMVLKRIPDPKKAEAGRQEMKEICYQCHSSQWADKYFKDFDKVVHDYNMVWDKTQKIIQQAYKEGLINKDNPIDEIPEIMQYLIWHHDGRRWRMGASMMAPDWAHWNGAVDTLMIKMGILLNDLERRRQMKKLEKMLQEKIQKKK
;
A
#
# COMPACT_ATOMS: atom_id res chain seq x y z
N MET A 1 58.94 44.45 -65.27
CA MET A 1 58.62 45.82 -65.72
C MET A 1 57.73 45.74 -66.95
N LYS A 2 56.59 46.46 -66.92
CA LYS A 2 55.72 46.95 -68.03
C LYS A 2 54.97 45.89 -68.86
N LYS A 3 53.63 45.79 -68.68
CA LYS A 3 52.52 46.46 -69.42
C LYS A 3 52.34 45.81 -70.82
N LEU A 4 51.17 45.51 -71.39
CA LEU A 4 49.77 45.95 -71.27
C LEU A 4 48.95 44.97 -72.14
N GLY A 5 47.69 44.66 -71.81
CA GLY A 5 46.60 44.98 -72.77
C GLY A 5 45.43 43.99 -72.69
N PHE A 6 44.30 44.50 -72.23
CA PHE A 6 42.99 43.87 -72.09
C PHE A 6 42.25 43.90 -73.44
N LEU A 7 41.44 42.87 -73.76
CA LEU A 7 40.31 43.01 -74.68
C LEU A 7 39.10 42.23 -74.17
N LEU A 8 38.02 42.97 -73.96
CA LEU A 8 36.65 42.57 -73.64
C LEU A 8 35.99 41.81 -74.81
N LEU A 9 35.12 40.84 -74.51
CA LEU A 9 33.91 40.62 -75.30
C LEU A 9 32.78 40.04 -74.42
N LEU A 10 31.74 40.86 -74.28
CA LEU A 10 30.45 40.63 -73.63
C LEU A 10 29.55 39.79 -74.55
N ILE A 11 28.90 38.75 -74.03
CA ILE A 11 27.61 38.27 -74.54
C ILE A 11 26.67 38.17 -73.34
N VAL A 12 25.62 38.99 -73.39
CA VAL A 12 24.51 39.08 -72.44
C VAL A 12 23.42 38.11 -72.90
N GLY A 13 23.05 37.16 -72.05
CA GLY A 13 21.83 36.36 -72.16
C GLY A 13 21.00 36.51 -70.90
N VAL A 14 19.94 37.32 -70.96
CA VAL A 14 18.96 37.51 -69.88
C VAL A 14 17.88 36.44 -70.03
N LEU A 15 17.68 35.64 -68.99
CA LEU A 15 16.45 34.88 -68.79
C LEU A 15 16.04 35.02 -67.33
N ALA A 16 14.97 35.78 -67.13
CA ALA A 16 14.31 35.99 -65.86
C ALA A 16 13.57 34.72 -65.44
N LEU A 17 13.78 34.29 -64.20
CA LEU A 17 12.89 33.38 -63.50
C LEU A 17 12.53 33.98 -62.15
N ALA A 18 11.23 34.21 -61.99
CA ALA A 18 10.59 34.75 -60.81
C ALA A 18 10.81 33.84 -59.60
N SER A 19 11.31 34.41 -58.50
CA SER A 19 11.32 33.77 -57.19
C SER A 19 9.94 33.94 -56.54
N THR A 20 9.06 32.96 -56.70
CA THR A 20 7.93 32.79 -55.78
C THR A 20 8.50 32.27 -54.47
N GLY A 21 8.64 33.17 -53.48
CA GLY A 21 8.98 32.81 -52.12
C GLY A 21 7.93 31.86 -51.55
N ILE A 22 8.33 30.63 -51.28
CA ILE A 22 7.60 29.68 -50.44
C ILE A 22 7.67 30.22 -49.00
N PRO A 23 6.55 30.34 -48.25
CA PRO A 23 6.62 30.69 -46.85
C PRO A 23 7.36 29.58 -46.12
N ASN A 24 8.49 29.93 -45.51
CA ASN A 24 9.23 29.06 -44.61
C ASN A 24 8.46 28.93 -43.30
N ASP A 25 7.43 28.07 -43.27
CA ASP A 25 6.81 27.59 -42.03
C ASP A 25 7.73 26.54 -41.39
N GLN A 26 8.91 26.97 -40.96
CA GLN A 26 9.71 26.29 -39.94
C GLN A 26 10.34 27.36 -39.05
N GLU A 27 9.50 27.92 -38.19
CA GLU A 27 9.97 28.37 -36.88
C GLU A 27 10.31 27.10 -36.10
N GLU A 28 11.52 26.59 -36.31
CA GLU A 28 12.16 25.63 -35.41
C GLU A 28 12.19 26.28 -34.03
N ARG A 29 11.23 25.92 -33.17
CA ARG A 29 11.37 26.11 -31.74
C ARG A 29 12.52 25.22 -31.27
N GLU A 30 13.73 25.78 -31.26
CA GLU A 30 14.78 25.34 -30.37
C GLU A 30 14.18 25.23 -28.97
N ILE A 31 13.94 24.00 -28.49
CA ILE A 31 13.64 23.78 -27.08
C ILE A 31 15.00 23.89 -26.37
N PRO A 32 15.28 25.00 -25.65
CA PRO A 32 16.58 25.21 -25.06
C PRO A 32 16.76 24.23 -23.90
N ILE A 33 18.02 24.06 -23.48
CA ILE A 33 18.48 23.55 -22.18
C ILE A 33 17.33 23.48 -21.15
N ASN A 34 17.01 22.26 -20.67
CA ASN A 34 15.78 21.95 -19.92
C ASN A 34 15.48 23.01 -18.84
N PRO A 35 14.55 23.97 -19.08
CA PRO A 35 14.36 25.13 -18.21
C PRO A 35 13.95 24.74 -16.80
N CYS A 36 13.25 23.60 -16.66
CA CYS A 36 12.94 23.01 -15.38
C CYS A 36 14.20 22.68 -14.57
N ILE A 37 15.22 22.09 -15.20
CA ILE A 37 16.46 21.73 -14.51
C ILE A 37 17.22 22.98 -14.08
N THR A 38 17.38 23.97 -14.97
CA THR A 38 18.14 25.19 -14.67
C THR A 38 17.62 25.90 -13.42
N CYS A 39 16.30 26.09 -13.29
CA CYS A 39 15.71 26.71 -12.11
C CYS A 39 15.71 25.76 -10.89
N HIS A 40 15.31 24.49 -11.08
CA HIS A 40 15.22 23.54 -9.95
C HIS A 40 16.57 23.08 -9.39
N GLU A 41 17.68 23.33 -10.08
CA GLU A 41 19.03 23.16 -9.52
C GLU A 41 19.28 24.09 -8.34
N GLU A 42 18.70 25.29 -8.36
CA GLU A 42 18.79 26.26 -7.27
C GLU A 42 17.67 26.06 -6.25
N GLU A 43 16.42 25.90 -6.72
CA GLU A 43 15.24 25.81 -5.84
C GLU A 43 15.11 24.46 -5.13
N THR A 44 15.44 23.36 -5.81
CA THR A 44 15.28 22.00 -5.29
C THR A 44 16.48 21.09 -5.64
N PRO A 45 17.71 21.46 -5.25
CA PRO A 45 18.93 20.78 -5.68
C PRO A 45 18.91 19.27 -5.43
N GLY A 46 18.33 18.83 -4.30
CA GLY A 46 18.20 17.40 -3.97
C GLY A 46 17.32 16.61 -4.95
N ILE A 47 16.23 17.20 -5.46
CA ILE A 47 15.36 16.57 -6.45
C ILE A 47 16.12 16.37 -7.77
N VAL A 48 16.82 17.42 -8.22
CA VAL A 48 17.59 17.35 -9.46
C VAL A 48 18.75 16.35 -9.32
N GLN A 49 19.42 16.33 -8.18
CA GLN A 49 20.49 15.36 -7.90
C GLN A 49 19.97 13.92 -7.93
N ASP A 50 18.86 13.63 -7.27
CA ASP A 50 18.25 12.29 -7.30
C ASP A 50 17.83 11.86 -8.71
N TRP A 51 17.21 12.78 -9.47
CA TRP A 51 16.88 12.53 -10.87
C TRP A 51 18.14 12.25 -11.70
N ARG A 52 19.21 13.06 -11.56
CA ARG A 52 20.49 12.84 -12.26
C ARG A 52 21.05 11.46 -11.99
N LEU A 53 20.92 10.94 -10.76
CA LEU A 53 21.39 9.60 -10.36
C LEU A 53 20.46 8.46 -10.83
N SER A 54 19.25 8.74 -11.28
CA SER A 54 18.27 7.74 -11.69
C SER A 54 18.64 7.03 -12.99
N LYS A 55 17.97 5.91 -13.29
CA LYS A 55 18.01 5.34 -14.66
C LYS A 55 17.22 6.16 -15.66
N HIS A 56 16.20 6.89 -15.21
CA HIS A 56 15.36 7.73 -16.05
C HIS A 56 16.15 8.86 -16.72
N SER A 57 17.02 9.57 -15.98
CA SER A 57 17.90 10.59 -16.57
C SER A 57 18.81 10.01 -17.65
N LYS A 58 19.39 8.83 -17.40
CA LYS A 58 20.33 8.15 -18.30
C LYS A 58 19.70 7.70 -19.62
N VAL A 59 18.38 7.51 -19.65
CA VAL A 59 17.63 7.15 -20.86
C VAL A 59 16.79 8.31 -21.41
N GLY A 60 17.05 9.54 -20.95
CA GLY A 60 16.45 10.76 -21.51
C GLY A 60 15.05 11.10 -20.99
N VAL A 61 14.54 10.44 -19.94
CA VAL A 61 13.27 10.81 -19.29
C VAL A 61 13.50 12.08 -18.45
N LYS A 62 13.16 13.24 -19.02
CA LYS A 62 13.27 14.57 -18.41
C LYS A 62 12.09 14.87 -17.46
N CYS A 63 12.21 15.93 -16.65
CA CYS A 63 11.18 16.36 -15.68
C CYS A 63 9.79 16.48 -16.32
N TYR A 64 9.70 17.19 -17.45
CA TYR A 64 8.43 17.45 -18.13
C TYR A 64 7.81 16.18 -18.75
N VAL A 65 8.56 15.10 -18.97
CA VAL A 65 7.97 13.83 -19.45
C VAL A 65 6.99 13.25 -18.43
N CYS A 66 7.32 13.35 -17.14
CA CYS A 66 6.46 12.87 -16.06
C CYS A 66 5.49 13.94 -15.56
N HIS A 67 5.93 15.20 -15.53
CA HIS A 67 5.18 16.30 -14.91
C HIS A 67 4.26 17.04 -15.89
N LYS A 68 4.38 16.88 -17.21
CA LYS A 68 3.45 17.50 -18.18
C LYS A 68 2.03 17.03 -17.90
N ALA A 69 1.21 17.89 -17.33
CA ALA A 69 -0.16 17.53 -16.99
C ALA A 69 -0.94 17.19 -18.26
N LYS A 70 -1.68 16.08 -18.21
CA LYS A 70 -2.65 15.74 -19.26
C LYS A 70 -3.78 16.76 -19.23
N ALA A 71 -4.41 17.01 -20.38
CA ALA A 71 -5.45 18.04 -20.51
C ALA A 71 -6.60 17.86 -19.52
N ASP A 72 -6.95 16.60 -19.23
CA ASP A 72 -8.01 16.17 -18.33
C ASP A 72 -7.52 15.91 -16.89
N ASP A 73 -6.26 16.18 -16.55
CA ASP A 73 -5.78 16.04 -15.18
C ASP A 73 -6.27 17.21 -14.31
N PRO A 74 -7.13 16.95 -13.30
CA PRO A 74 -7.64 18.00 -12.43
C PRO A 74 -6.55 18.71 -11.61
N SER A 75 -5.39 18.08 -11.43
CA SER A 75 -4.25 18.63 -10.71
C SER A 75 -3.29 19.47 -11.56
N GLY A 76 -3.59 19.65 -12.85
CA GLY A 76 -2.75 20.43 -13.75
C GLY A 76 -2.88 21.93 -13.54
N TYR A 77 -1.75 22.63 -13.36
CA TYR A 77 -1.63 24.08 -13.20
C TYR A 77 -0.50 24.65 -14.07
N GLU A 78 -0.50 25.95 -14.32
CA GLU A 78 0.57 26.63 -15.06
C GLU A 78 1.75 26.95 -14.13
N HIS A 79 2.97 26.74 -14.62
CA HIS A 79 4.20 27.03 -13.89
C HIS A 79 5.28 27.44 -14.90
N GLU A 80 5.70 28.69 -14.86
CA GLU A 80 6.75 29.25 -15.73
C GLU A 80 6.51 28.98 -17.23
N GLY A 81 5.26 29.11 -17.67
CA GLY A 81 4.86 28.87 -19.07
C GLY A 81 4.65 27.39 -19.43
N PHE A 82 4.73 26.48 -18.46
CA PHE A 82 4.46 25.05 -18.65
C PHE A 82 3.27 24.58 -17.82
N ARG A 83 2.37 23.83 -18.47
CA ARG A 83 1.28 23.14 -17.79
C ARG A 83 1.78 21.85 -17.14
N ILE A 84 1.88 21.83 -15.81
CA ILE A 84 2.43 20.71 -15.03
C ILE A 84 1.46 20.15 -13.98
N THR A 85 1.76 18.95 -13.48
CA THR A 85 1.14 18.39 -12.27
C THR A 85 2.22 18.04 -11.25
N ALA A 86 1.96 18.33 -9.97
CA ALA A 86 2.79 17.90 -8.85
C ALA A 86 2.53 16.42 -8.46
N VAL A 87 1.52 15.78 -9.04
CA VAL A 87 1.05 14.43 -8.68
C VAL A 87 1.06 13.50 -9.89
N PRO A 88 2.23 13.13 -10.46
CA PRO A 88 2.30 12.06 -11.43
C PRO A 88 1.67 10.78 -10.86
N SER A 89 0.53 10.42 -11.42
CA SER A 89 -0.25 9.23 -11.08
C SER A 89 0.27 7.99 -11.85
N PRO A 90 -0.19 6.77 -11.51
CA PRO A 90 0.08 5.59 -12.33
C PRO A 90 -0.23 5.74 -13.82
N ARG A 91 -1.18 6.63 -14.20
CA ARG A 91 -1.52 6.94 -15.60
C ARG A 91 -0.38 7.61 -16.37
N TYR A 92 0.55 8.24 -15.69
CA TYR A 92 1.75 8.83 -16.31
C TYR A 92 2.81 7.75 -16.53
N CYS A 93 2.97 6.85 -15.55
CA CYS A 93 3.88 5.72 -15.63
C CYS A 93 3.47 4.72 -16.73
N SER A 94 2.17 4.53 -16.96
CA SER A 94 1.64 3.55 -17.91
C SER A 94 2.05 3.79 -19.37
N SER A 95 2.46 5.02 -19.72
CA SER A 95 2.98 5.34 -21.05
C SER A 95 4.23 4.53 -21.42
N CYS A 96 5.03 4.13 -20.41
CA CYS A 96 6.23 3.33 -20.60
C CYS A 96 6.19 1.99 -19.83
N HIS A 97 5.38 1.90 -18.77
CA HIS A 97 5.32 0.77 -17.85
C HIS A 97 3.89 0.17 -17.76
N GLU A 98 3.25 -0.01 -18.90
CA GLU A 98 1.86 -0.48 -19.00
C GLU A 98 1.62 -1.79 -18.21
N GLN A 99 2.50 -2.78 -18.39
CA GLN A 99 2.37 -4.07 -17.71
C GLN A 99 2.41 -3.93 -16.18
N ALA A 100 3.38 -3.17 -15.65
CA ALA A 100 3.53 -2.95 -14.21
C ALA A 100 2.29 -2.25 -13.62
N VAL A 101 1.78 -1.24 -14.32
CA VAL A 101 0.57 -0.50 -13.89
C VAL A 101 -0.66 -1.41 -13.92
N LYS A 102 -0.82 -2.24 -14.96
CA LYS A 102 -1.92 -3.20 -15.09
C LYS A 102 -1.89 -4.31 -14.03
N GLU A 103 -0.71 -4.80 -13.67
CA GLU A 103 -0.53 -5.76 -12.58
C GLU A 103 -0.86 -5.09 -11.24
N PHE A 104 -0.31 -3.91 -11.00
CA PHE A 104 -0.52 -3.17 -9.76
C PHE A 104 -1.99 -2.79 -9.53
N SER A 105 -2.71 -2.35 -10.58
CA SER A 105 -4.13 -1.96 -10.46
C SER A 105 -5.05 -3.12 -10.03
N LYS A 106 -4.62 -4.36 -10.29
CA LYS A 106 -5.31 -5.59 -9.88
C LYS A 106 -4.93 -6.04 -8.47
N SER A 107 -3.86 -5.47 -7.91
CA SER A 107 -3.39 -5.82 -6.57
C SER A 107 -4.31 -5.25 -5.50
N LYS A 108 -4.31 -5.90 -4.32
CA LYS A 108 -4.99 -5.35 -3.14
C LYS A 108 -4.38 -4.03 -2.67
N HIS A 109 -3.10 -3.78 -2.99
CA HIS A 109 -2.40 -2.55 -2.64
C HIS A 109 -3.02 -1.31 -3.31
N ALA A 110 -3.39 -1.40 -4.60
CA ALA A 110 -4.07 -0.29 -5.28
C ALA A 110 -5.39 0.11 -4.60
N TRP A 111 -6.03 -0.83 -3.89
CA TRP A 111 -7.31 -0.63 -3.22
C TRP A 111 -7.20 -0.47 -1.70
N ALA A 112 -5.98 -0.35 -1.16
CA ALA A 112 -5.72 -0.38 0.28
C ALA A 112 -6.49 0.70 1.04
N ALA A 113 -6.67 1.90 0.46
CA ALA A 113 -7.47 2.97 1.05
C ALA A 113 -8.93 2.54 1.27
N PHE A 114 -9.56 1.91 0.28
CA PHE A 114 -10.96 1.46 0.39
C PHE A 114 -11.15 0.19 1.20
N MET A 115 -10.13 -0.67 1.25
CA MET A 115 -10.17 -1.88 2.08
C MET A 115 -9.91 -1.58 3.56
N GLY A 116 -9.25 -0.46 3.87
CA GLY A 116 -8.99 0.05 5.21
C GLY A 116 -9.79 1.34 5.51
N PRO A 117 -9.14 2.51 5.58
CA PRO A 117 -9.71 3.72 6.16
C PRO A 117 -10.94 4.29 5.47
N LEU A 118 -11.08 4.09 4.16
CA LEU A 118 -12.16 4.64 3.37
C LEU A 118 -13.27 3.62 3.08
N LYS A 119 -13.26 2.44 3.72
CA LYS A 119 -14.30 1.42 3.54
C LYS A 119 -15.72 1.95 3.80
N PRO A 120 -15.97 2.76 4.85
CA PRO A 120 -17.31 3.28 5.12
C PRO A 120 -17.77 4.30 4.06
N TYR A 121 -16.84 5.12 3.56
CA TYR A 121 -17.08 5.99 2.40
C TYR A 121 -17.47 5.16 1.17
N TYR A 122 -16.67 4.13 0.85
CA TYR A 122 -16.90 3.28 -0.32
C TYR A 122 -18.29 2.62 -0.25
N LYS A 123 -18.64 2.04 0.91
CA LYS A 123 -19.97 1.47 1.15
C LYS A 123 -21.09 2.47 0.93
N LYS A 124 -20.95 3.70 1.45
CA LYS A 124 -21.96 4.76 1.31
C LYS A 124 -22.11 5.20 -0.15
N ALA A 125 -21.01 5.42 -0.85
CA ALA A 125 -21.02 5.78 -2.27
C ALA A 125 -21.75 4.72 -3.11
N ARG A 126 -21.41 3.44 -2.94
CA ARG A 126 -22.08 2.32 -3.63
C ARG A 126 -23.57 2.23 -3.31
N LYS A 127 -23.95 2.38 -2.04
CA LYS A 127 -25.37 2.39 -1.63
C LYS A 127 -26.16 3.53 -2.29
N MET A 128 -25.50 4.65 -2.58
CA MET A 128 -26.10 5.81 -3.24
C MET A 128 -26.02 5.76 -4.78
N GLY A 129 -25.50 4.68 -5.37
CA GLY A 129 -25.29 4.58 -6.82
C GLY A 129 -24.21 5.51 -7.37
N LEU A 130 -23.35 6.06 -6.50
CA LEU A 130 -22.28 6.99 -6.88
C LEU A 130 -21.00 6.25 -7.24
N ASN A 131 -20.19 6.82 -8.15
CA ASN A 131 -18.87 6.29 -8.46
C ASN A 131 -17.89 6.58 -7.29
N PRO A 132 -17.46 5.57 -6.53
CA PRO A 132 -16.61 5.77 -5.36
C PRO A 132 -15.22 6.32 -5.71
N LEU A 133 -14.76 6.21 -6.96
CA LEU A 133 -13.44 6.69 -7.39
C LEU A 133 -13.44 8.17 -7.82
N SER A 134 -14.62 8.76 -8.02
CA SER A 134 -14.75 10.12 -8.55
C SER A 134 -14.44 11.21 -7.51
N GLN A 135 -13.85 12.30 -7.98
CA GLN A 135 -13.59 13.52 -7.20
C GLN A 135 -14.88 14.13 -6.66
N GLU A 136 -15.94 14.13 -7.47
CA GLU A 136 -17.25 14.68 -7.16
C GLU A 136 -17.89 13.93 -5.99
N THR A 137 -17.81 12.59 -6.01
CA THR A 137 -18.34 11.76 -4.92
C THR A 137 -17.52 11.96 -3.64
N ALA A 138 -16.19 12.07 -3.76
CA ALA A 138 -15.32 12.36 -2.62
C ALA A 138 -15.65 13.73 -2.00
N LYS A 139 -15.79 14.78 -2.80
CA LYS A 139 -16.20 16.13 -2.35
C LYS A 139 -17.57 16.09 -1.67
N LYS A 140 -18.53 15.35 -2.21
CA LYS A 140 -19.90 15.23 -1.68
C LYS A 140 -19.96 14.46 -0.35
N LEU A 141 -19.17 13.40 -0.19
CA LEU A 141 -19.29 12.50 0.97
C LEU A 141 -18.23 12.72 2.05
N HIS A 142 -17.21 13.54 1.78
CA HIS A 142 -16.13 13.88 2.70
C HIS A 142 -15.44 12.63 3.32
N PRO A 143 -14.72 11.82 2.51
CA PRO A 143 -14.15 10.54 2.93
C PRO A 143 -13.29 10.64 4.19
N GLU A 144 -12.48 11.69 4.33
CA GLU A 144 -11.65 11.90 5.53
C GLU A 144 -12.48 12.08 6.80
N LYS A 145 -13.59 12.83 6.73
CA LYS A 145 -14.49 13.03 7.87
C LYS A 145 -15.17 11.73 8.27
N MET A 146 -15.48 10.87 7.30
CA MET A 146 -15.99 9.53 7.57
C MET A 146 -14.92 8.65 8.20
N ALA A 147 -13.70 8.64 7.66
CA ALA A 147 -12.56 7.87 8.18
C ALA A 147 -12.30 8.19 9.67
N LYS A 148 -12.26 9.48 10.03
CA LYS A 148 -12.14 9.94 11.42
C LYS A 148 -13.23 9.45 12.38
N ARG A 149 -14.34 8.94 11.85
CA ARG A 149 -15.51 8.50 12.63
C ARG A 149 -15.79 7.01 12.48
N SER A 150 -14.88 6.24 11.89
CA SER A 150 -15.23 4.87 11.46
C SER A 150 -14.07 3.87 11.41
N LEU A 151 -12.84 4.33 11.69
CA LEU A 151 -11.65 3.49 11.75
C LEU A 151 -11.40 3.04 13.18
N SER A 152 -11.11 1.75 13.40
CA SER A 152 -10.39 1.21 14.58
C SER A 152 -11.02 1.48 15.97
N PRO A 153 -10.63 0.72 17.01
CA PRO A 153 -11.07 1.00 18.39
C PRO A 153 -10.73 2.43 18.86
N LEU A 154 -9.85 3.17 18.18
CA LEU A 154 -9.52 4.55 18.55
C LEU A 154 -10.66 5.56 18.34
N PHE A 155 -11.70 5.26 17.55
CA PHE A 155 -12.69 6.28 17.17
C PHE A 155 -14.10 5.98 17.71
N PRO A 156 -15.10 5.48 16.93
CA PRO A 156 -16.42 5.23 17.50
C PRO A 156 -16.51 3.87 18.22
N ASP A 157 -15.77 2.86 17.76
CA ASP A 157 -16.09 1.47 18.07
C ASP A 157 -15.86 1.18 19.56
N SER A 158 -14.78 1.66 20.17
CA SER A 158 -14.59 1.47 21.63
C SER A 158 -15.50 2.34 22.50
N GLY A 159 -16.15 3.36 21.94
CA GLY A 159 -16.85 4.40 22.67
C GLY A 159 -15.99 5.22 23.66
N ILE A 160 -14.67 4.97 23.77
CA ILE A 160 -13.80 5.66 24.74
C ILE A 160 -13.71 7.15 24.44
N LEU A 161 -13.54 7.55 23.18
CA LEU A 161 -13.56 8.98 22.82
C LEU A 161 -14.91 9.64 23.14
N LYS A 162 -16.02 8.90 23.06
CA LYS A 162 -17.34 9.40 23.44
C LYS A 162 -17.39 9.60 24.96
N LYS A 163 -16.93 8.62 25.74
CA LYS A 163 -16.84 8.69 27.22
C LYS A 163 -15.94 9.86 27.68
N LEU A 164 -14.88 10.16 26.94
CA LEU A 164 -13.99 11.30 27.19
C LEU A 164 -14.53 12.65 26.69
N GLY A 165 -15.66 12.69 25.99
CA GLY A 165 -16.18 13.91 25.36
C GLY A 165 -15.36 14.41 24.17
N LEU A 166 -14.41 13.61 23.66
CA LEU A 166 -13.50 13.98 22.57
C LEU A 166 -14.01 13.62 21.18
N LEU A 167 -14.93 12.65 21.06
CA LEU A 167 -15.38 12.11 19.76
C LEU A 167 -15.96 13.19 18.80
N ASN A 168 -16.67 14.18 19.35
CA ASN A 168 -17.28 15.26 18.57
C ASN A 168 -16.64 16.62 18.84
N ASN A 169 -15.54 16.67 19.60
CA ASN A 169 -14.90 17.93 19.94
C ASN A 169 -14.19 18.50 18.70
N PRO A 170 -14.59 19.68 18.19
CA PRO A 170 -13.97 20.25 16.99
C PRO A 170 -12.49 20.61 17.18
N LYS A 171 -12.02 20.75 18.43
CA LYS A 171 -10.60 20.96 18.76
C LYS A 171 -9.78 19.67 18.69
N TYR A 172 -10.42 18.50 18.74
CA TYR A 172 -9.74 17.21 18.60
C TYR A 172 -9.65 16.83 17.12
N SER A 173 -8.47 17.05 16.54
CA SER A 173 -8.29 17.06 15.08
C SER A 173 -8.40 15.69 14.39
N HIS A 174 -8.17 14.59 15.14
CA HIS A 174 -8.08 13.23 14.60
C HIS A 174 -7.04 13.09 13.46
N SER A 175 -5.96 13.87 13.53
CA SER A 175 -4.95 13.93 12.46
C SER A 175 -4.17 12.63 12.29
N ASN A 176 -4.15 11.73 13.28
CA ASN A 176 -3.56 10.39 13.18
C ASN A 176 -4.10 9.55 12.00
N ILE A 177 -5.30 9.83 11.50
CA ILE A 177 -5.77 9.24 10.24
C ILE A 177 -4.93 9.73 9.05
N LYS A 178 -4.69 11.05 8.96
CA LYS A 178 -3.97 11.70 7.85
C LYS A 178 -2.46 11.45 7.88
N ILE A 179 -1.85 11.49 9.08
CA ILE A 179 -0.39 11.30 9.24
C ILE A 179 -0.01 9.87 9.63
N GLY A 180 -0.98 8.99 9.90
CA GLY A 180 -0.75 7.57 10.19
C GLY A 180 -1.37 6.68 9.11
N CYS A 181 -2.68 6.40 9.21
CA CYS A 181 -3.34 5.41 8.36
C CYS A 181 -3.18 5.69 6.85
N THR A 182 -3.42 6.94 6.42
CA THR A 182 -3.36 7.28 4.99
C THR A 182 -1.95 7.33 4.45
N GLN A 183 -0.91 7.49 5.29
CA GLN A 183 0.48 7.43 4.82
C GLN A 183 0.87 6.02 4.36
N CYS A 184 0.22 4.98 4.91
CA CYS A 184 0.39 3.60 4.44
C CYS A 184 -0.68 3.22 3.40
N HIS A 185 -1.97 3.38 3.74
CA HIS A 185 -3.08 2.90 2.90
C HIS A 185 -3.39 3.79 1.70
N GLY A 186 -3.08 5.09 1.77
CA GLY A 186 -3.52 6.10 0.83
C GLY A 186 -4.81 6.81 1.26
N GLY A 187 -5.03 7.98 0.65
CA GLY A 187 -6.25 8.77 0.75
C GLY A 187 -6.55 9.44 -0.60
N PHE A 188 -7.62 10.23 -0.67
CA PHE A 188 -7.87 11.05 -1.85
C PHE A 188 -6.89 12.21 -1.91
N ILE A 189 -6.35 12.46 -3.10
CA ILE A 189 -5.82 13.77 -3.47
C ILE A 189 -6.90 14.49 -4.24
N ILE A 190 -7.50 15.50 -3.61
CA ILE A 190 -8.60 16.27 -4.19
C ILE A 190 -8.04 17.58 -4.75
N ALA A 191 -8.20 17.76 -6.05
CA ALA A 191 -7.84 19.02 -6.70
C ALA A 191 -9.00 20.02 -6.61
N GLU A 192 -8.68 21.21 -6.14
CA GLU A 192 -9.56 22.37 -6.07
C GLU A 192 -8.90 23.52 -6.81
N LYS A 193 -9.59 24.07 -7.80
CA LYS A 193 -9.10 25.20 -8.59
C LYS A 193 -9.55 26.50 -7.95
N GLU A 194 -8.62 27.44 -7.81
CA GLU A 194 -8.87 28.80 -7.36
C GLU A 194 -8.13 29.74 -8.32
N GLY A 195 -8.86 30.29 -9.29
CA GLY A 195 -8.23 30.97 -10.43
C GLY A 195 -7.32 30.02 -11.23
N ASP A 196 -6.08 30.45 -11.44
CA ASP A 196 -5.03 29.68 -12.12
C ASP A 196 -4.28 28.72 -11.19
N GLU A 197 -4.51 28.80 -9.88
CA GLU A 197 -3.89 27.93 -8.89
C GLU A 197 -4.69 26.63 -8.68
N VAL A 198 -3.97 25.58 -8.29
CA VAL A 198 -4.55 24.29 -7.91
C VAL A 198 -4.12 23.96 -6.49
N ASN A 199 -5.09 23.94 -5.57
CA ASN A 199 -4.89 23.45 -4.22
C ASN A 199 -5.18 21.94 -4.15
N LEU A 200 -4.29 21.19 -3.51
CA LEU A 200 -4.35 19.73 -3.40
C LEU A 200 -4.64 19.31 -1.96
N LYS A 201 -5.91 19.02 -1.66
CA LYS A 201 -6.28 18.44 -0.36
C LYS A 201 -5.83 16.99 -0.28
N GLY A 202 -5.28 16.60 0.87
CA GLY A 202 -4.73 15.27 1.11
C GLY A 202 -3.27 15.10 0.69
N TRP A 203 -2.67 16.10 0.02
CA TRP A 203 -1.24 16.11 -0.33
C TRP A 203 -0.39 16.67 0.83
N PRO A 204 0.85 16.20 1.05
CA PRO A 204 1.52 15.07 0.40
C PRO A 204 1.02 13.70 0.88
N ASN A 205 0.99 12.73 -0.04
CA ASN A 205 0.66 11.34 0.26
C ASN A 205 1.35 10.36 -0.69
N SER A 206 2.02 9.36 -0.12
CA SER A 206 2.64 8.25 -0.88
C SER A 206 2.08 6.89 -0.45
N GLY A 207 0.89 6.87 0.14
CA GLY A 207 0.24 5.63 0.55
C GLY A 207 -0.12 4.77 -0.66
N VAL A 208 0.04 3.46 -0.51
CA VAL A 208 0.09 2.54 -1.67
C VAL A 208 -1.23 2.52 -2.47
N GLY A 209 -2.37 2.74 -1.81
CA GLY A 209 -3.69 2.82 -2.42
C GLY A 209 -4.24 4.24 -2.58
N ARG A 210 -3.37 5.25 -2.72
CA ARG A 210 -3.76 6.66 -2.95
C ARG A 210 -4.78 6.79 -4.09
N ILE A 211 -5.80 7.61 -3.94
CA ILE A 211 -6.73 7.93 -5.03
C ILE A 211 -6.28 9.24 -5.65
N ASN A 212 -5.87 9.18 -6.92
CA ASN A 212 -5.28 10.31 -7.63
C ASN A 212 -6.34 11.28 -8.18
N PRO A 213 -5.95 12.53 -8.51
CA PRO A 213 -6.83 13.52 -9.14
C PRO A 213 -7.56 12.99 -10.38
N ASP A 214 -6.85 12.23 -11.21
CA ASP A 214 -7.36 11.60 -12.44
C ASP A 214 -8.17 10.30 -12.23
N GLY A 215 -8.47 9.94 -10.97
CA GLY A 215 -9.22 8.74 -10.60
C GLY A 215 -8.42 7.44 -10.61
N SER A 216 -7.15 7.46 -11.03
CA SER A 216 -6.30 6.27 -10.99
C SER A 216 -5.92 5.89 -9.55
N LEU A 217 -5.65 4.61 -9.33
CA LEU A 217 -5.38 4.05 -8.00
C LEU A 217 -3.90 3.76 -7.78
N GLY A 218 -3.40 4.31 -6.69
CA GLY A 218 -2.14 4.05 -6.01
C GLY A 218 -1.03 5.03 -6.26
N SER A 219 0.11 4.73 -5.64
CA SER A 219 1.33 5.54 -5.65
C SER A 219 2.51 4.68 -6.08
N CYS A 220 3.01 4.90 -7.29
CA CYS A 220 4.18 4.17 -7.80
C CYS A 220 5.49 4.52 -7.09
N THR A 221 5.48 5.49 -6.18
CA THR A 221 6.67 5.89 -5.39
C THR A 221 6.69 5.29 -3.99
N SER A 222 5.81 4.33 -3.67
CA SER A 222 5.76 3.72 -2.34
C SER A 222 6.91 2.72 -2.08
N CYS A 223 7.57 2.20 -3.12
CA CYS A 223 8.63 1.19 -2.97
C CYS A 223 9.97 1.61 -3.59
N HIS A 224 9.94 2.25 -4.76
CA HIS A 224 11.09 2.91 -5.37
C HIS A 224 10.79 4.42 -5.41
N THR A 225 11.29 5.14 -4.41
CA THR A 225 10.88 6.52 -4.17
C THR A 225 11.33 7.46 -5.30
N ARG A 226 10.58 8.55 -5.44
CA ARG A 226 11.01 9.68 -6.27
C ARG A 226 12.23 10.36 -5.62
N HIS A 227 13.18 10.93 -6.35
CA HIS A 227 13.26 11.03 -7.81
C HIS A 227 14.27 10.07 -8.44
N LYS A 228 14.81 9.14 -7.64
CA LYS A 228 15.81 8.15 -8.08
C LYS A 228 15.18 6.93 -8.76
N PHE A 229 13.97 6.54 -8.35
CA PHE A 229 13.21 5.39 -8.88
C PHE A 229 14.06 4.11 -8.94
N SER A 230 14.75 3.81 -7.84
CA SER A 230 15.78 2.78 -7.80
C SER A 230 15.19 1.38 -7.62
N ILE A 231 15.46 0.46 -8.56
CA ILE A 231 15.10 -0.96 -8.38
C ILE A 231 15.87 -1.59 -7.21
N ALA A 232 17.08 -1.10 -6.93
CA ALA A 232 17.87 -1.55 -5.78
C ALA A 232 17.18 -1.20 -4.46
N GLU A 233 16.56 -0.03 -4.38
CA GLU A 233 15.75 0.40 -3.23
C GLU A 233 14.49 -0.46 -3.10
N ALA A 234 13.76 -0.67 -4.20
CA ALA A 234 12.55 -1.50 -4.19
C ALA A 234 12.80 -2.96 -3.79
N ARG A 235 14.01 -3.48 -4.02
CA ARG A 235 14.39 -4.86 -3.66
C ARG A 235 14.81 -5.04 -2.22
N LYS A 236 15.15 -3.94 -1.54
CA LYS A 236 15.64 -3.92 -0.18
C LYS A 236 14.46 -3.92 0.80
N PRO A 237 14.52 -4.73 1.88
CA PRO A 237 13.41 -4.87 2.83
C PRO A 237 12.94 -3.53 3.41
N GLU A 238 13.83 -2.58 3.66
CA GLU A 238 13.57 -1.32 4.38
C GLU A 238 12.43 -0.52 3.75
N THR A 239 12.27 -0.59 2.41
CA THR A 239 11.17 0.08 1.71
C THR A 239 9.79 -0.47 2.09
N CYS A 240 9.71 -1.79 2.38
CA CYS A 240 8.48 -2.42 2.84
C CYS A 240 8.19 -2.06 4.31
N GLY A 241 9.26 -1.88 5.11
CA GLY A 241 9.21 -1.60 6.54
C GLY A 241 8.59 -0.26 6.92
N GLN A 242 8.35 0.64 5.96
CA GLN A 242 7.55 1.85 6.20
C GLN A 242 6.10 1.52 6.60
N CYS A 243 5.54 0.43 6.06
CA CYS A 243 4.12 0.08 6.23
C CYS A 243 3.90 -1.30 6.86
N HIS A 244 4.82 -2.24 6.62
CA HIS A 244 4.75 -3.63 7.09
C HIS A 244 5.49 -3.81 8.41
N LEU A 245 4.98 -3.15 9.45
CA LEU A 245 5.57 -3.10 10.78
C LEU A 245 4.48 -3.05 11.86
N GLY A 246 4.91 -3.13 13.12
CA GLY A 246 4.07 -2.83 14.26
C GLY A 246 3.10 -3.97 14.64
N PRO A 247 2.14 -3.69 15.53
CA PRO A 247 1.54 -4.72 16.35
C PRO A 247 0.55 -5.64 15.62
N ASP A 248 0.03 -5.22 14.47
CA ASP A 248 -0.99 -5.95 13.73
C ASP A 248 -0.49 -6.61 12.44
N HIS A 249 0.70 -6.27 11.99
CA HIS A 249 1.36 -6.95 10.88
C HIS A 249 2.88 -6.64 10.86
N PRO A 250 3.65 -7.24 11.79
CA PRO A 250 5.08 -6.94 11.96
C PRO A 250 5.97 -7.70 10.96
N GLN A 251 5.68 -7.62 9.65
CA GLN A 251 6.45 -8.43 8.70
C GLN A 251 7.92 -8.02 8.62
N MET A 252 8.25 -6.75 8.87
CA MET A 252 9.63 -6.28 8.95
C MET A 252 10.36 -6.90 10.14
N GLU A 253 9.78 -6.85 11.34
CA GLU A 253 10.37 -7.39 12.55
C GLU A 253 10.51 -8.92 12.47
N ILE A 254 9.50 -9.59 11.90
CA ILE A 254 9.53 -11.03 11.57
C ILE A 254 10.69 -11.34 10.62
N TYR A 255 10.83 -10.56 9.54
CA TYR A 255 11.91 -10.76 8.59
C TYR A 255 13.28 -10.56 9.25
N GLN A 256 13.45 -9.50 10.03
CA GLN A 256 14.69 -9.17 10.74
C GLN A 256 15.11 -10.28 11.73
N GLU A 257 14.16 -10.88 12.45
CA GLU A 257 14.44 -12.01 13.34
C GLU A 257 14.87 -13.28 12.57
N SER A 258 14.26 -13.52 11.40
CA SER A 258 14.50 -14.74 10.61
C SER A 258 15.95 -14.88 10.17
N LYS A 259 16.39 -16.12 9.86
CA LYS A 259 17.72 -16.33 9.28
C LYS A 259 17.92 -15.63 7.93
N HIS A 260 16.86 -15.44 7.15
CA HIS A 260 16.94 -14.67 5.90
C HIS A 260 17.30 -13.20 6.17
N GLY A 261 16.62 -12.55 7.11
CA GLY A 261 16.94 -11.18 7.49
C GLY A 261 18.30 -11.02 8.13
N ASN A 262 18.71 -11.98 8.98
CA ASN A 262 20.05 -11.99 9.58
C ASN A 262 21.17 -12.06 8.53
N ILE A 263 21.05 -12.93 7.53
CA ILE A 263 22.03 -13.05 6.43
C ILE A 263 22.04 -11.77 5.58
N TYR A 264 20.87 -11.21 5.30
CA TYR A 264 20.74 -9.92 4.61
C TYR A 264 21.42 -8.79 5.40
N ALA A 265 21.21 -8.69 6.71
CA ALA A 265 21.84 -7.66 7.53
C ALA A 265 23.37 -7.81 7.54
N ALA A 266 23.87 -9.04 7.65
CA ALA A 266 25.30 -9.32 7.72
C ALA A 266 26.03 -9.09 6.38
N SER A 267 25.40 -9.40 5.24
CA SER A 267 26.09 -9.49 3.94
C SER A 267 25.43 -8.74 2.79
N GLY A 268 24.22 -8.22 2.98
CA GLY A 268 23.41 -7.61 1.92
C GLY A 268 24.07 -6.42 1.23
N HIS A 269 24.95 -5.69 1.91
CA HIS A 269 25.72 -4.60 1.30
C HIS A 269 26.69 -5.07 0.18
N LYS A 270 27.04 -6.36 0.14
CA LYS A 270 27.92 -6.97 -0.88
C LYS A 270 27.16 -7.49 -2.10
N TRP A 271 25.83 -7.52 -2.05
CA TRP A 271 24.99 -8.11 -3.09
C TRP A 271 24.79 -7.19 -4.29
N ASN A 272 24.50 -7.77 -5.45
CA ASN A 272 24.25 -7.02 -6.68
C ASN A 272 22.80 -6.53 -6.75
N TRP A 273 22.46 -5.42 -6.09
CA TRP A 273 21.09 -4.86 -6.08
C TRP A 273 20.56 -4.35 -7.42
N ASN A 274 21.45 -4.17 -8.40
CA ASN A 274 21.14 -3.54 -9.68
C ASN A 274 20.96 -4.54 -10.83
N ALA A 275 20.97 -5.86 -10.57
CA ALA A 275 20.77 -6.86 -11.61
C ALA A 275 19.51 -6.54 -12.43
N PRO A 276 19.53 -6.65 -13.77
CA PRO A 276 18.38 -6.31 -14.59
C PRO A 276 17.10 -7.03 -14.16
N ALA A 277 15.95 -6.41 -14.40
CA ALA A 277 14.65 -7.07 -14.18
C ALA A 277 14.61 -8.39 -14.98
N GLY A 278 14.12 -9.47 -14.37
CA GLY A 278 14.12 -10.81 -14.99
C GLY A 278 15.46 -11.56 -14.92
N LYS A 279 16.55 -10.92 -14.47
CA LYS A 279 17.89 -11.56 -14.35
C LYS A 279 18.36 -11.74 -12.90
N TRP A 280 17.63 -11.18 -11.94
CA TRP A 280 17.87 -11.33 -10.50
C TRP A 280 17.80 -12.80 -10.08
N SER A 281 18.86 -13.30 -9.42
CA SER A 281 19.02 -14.73 -9.11
C SER A 281 19.84 -14.98 -7.85
N THR A 282 20.04 -16.26 -7.50
CA THR A 282 20.92 -16.70 -6.40
C THR A 282 22.39 -16.32 -6.59
N LYS A 283 22.80 -15.89 -7.78
CA LYS A 283 24.14 -15.32 -8.02
C LYS A 283 24.26 -13.89 -7.51
N ASP A 284 23.14 -13.18 -7.36
CA ASP A 284 23.10 -11.77 -6.95
C ASP A 284 22.95 -11.61 -5.44
N ILE A 285 22.37 -12.61 -4.75
CA ILE A 285 22.00 -12.56 -3.32
C ILE A 285 22.33 -13.85 -2.58
N GLY A 286 22.59 -13.74 -1.28
CA GLY A 286 22.81 -14.87 -0.38
C GLY A 286 21.58 -15.30 0.44
N ALA A 287 20.53 -14.47 0.52
CA ALA A 287 19.26 -14.80 1.15
C ALA A 287 18.11 -14.00 0.52
N PRO A 288 16.87 -14.51 0.52
CA PRO A 288 15.74 -13.83 -0.10
C PRO A 288 15.30 -12.61 0.71
N THR A 289 14.87 -11.56 0.01
CA THR A 289 14.20 -10.37 0.60
C THR A 289 12.68 -10.42 0.38
N CYS A 290 11.95 -9.45 0.95
CA CYS A 290 10.52 -9.24 0.71
C CYS A 290 10.20 -9.24 -0.80
N ALA A 291 10.97 -8.46 -1.57
CA ALA A 291 10.80 -8.36 -3.02
C ALA A 291 11.15 -9.66 -3.73
N THR A 292 12.12 -10.44 -3.25
CA THR A 292 12.49 -11.74 -3.84
C THR A 292 11.30 -12.69 -3.81
N CYS A 293 10.67 -12.83 -2.64
CA CYS A 293 9.54 -13.73 -2.45
C CYS A 293 8.24 -13.23 -3.11
N HIS A 294 7.96 -11.92 -3.07
CA HIS A 294 6.62 -11.41 -3.42
C HIS A 294 6.50 -10.70 -4.77
N MET A 295 7.60 -10.24 -5.39
CA MET A 295 7.50 -9.35 -6.56
C MET A 295 8.51 -9.65 -7.69
N SER A 296 9.77 -9.86 -7.35
CA SER A 296 10.85 -10.00 -8.31
C SER A 296 10.74 -11.32 -9.07
N ALA A 297 11.14 -11.32 -10.33
CA ALA A 297 11.40 -12.57 -11.03
C ALA A 297 12.54 -13.30 -10.31
N PHE A 298 12.39 -14.61 -10.10
CA PHE A 298 13.39 -15.43 -9.41
C PHE A 298 13.19 -16.90 -9.80
N GLY A 299 14.24 -17.56 -10.28
CA GLY A 299 14.14 -18.90 -10.85
C GLY A 299 13.17 -18.95 -12.04
N SER A 300 12.24 -19.90 -12.00
CA SER A 300 11.16 -20.07 -12.98
C SER A 300 10.03 -19.04 -12.84
N VAL A 301 9.98 -18.31 -11.72
CA VAL A 301 8.86 -17.42 -11.38
C VAL A 301 9.04 -16.04 -12.02
N LYS A 302 8.01 -15.58 -12.72
CA LYS A 302 7.99 -14.26 -13.36
C LYS A 302 7.79 -13.14 -12.34
N GLY A 303 8.35 -11.97 -12.65
CA GLY A 303 8.12 -10.76 -11.86
C GLY A 303 6.67 -10.28 -11.96
N THR A 304 6.20 -9.57 -10.94
CA THR A 304 4.83 -9.05 -10.84
C THR A 304 4.75 -7.82 -9.94
N HIS A 305 3.88 -6.87 -10.28
CA HIS A 305 3.45 -5.81 -9.35
C HIS A 305 2.14 -6.13 -8.60
N ASP A 306 1.53 -7.29 -8.85
CA ASP A 306 0.51 -7.86 -7.97
C ASP A 306 1.17 -8.69 -6.86
N VAL A 307 1.42 -8.06 -5.70
CA VAL A 307 2.01 -8.70 -4.52
C VAL A 307 1.16 -9.83 -3.93
N GLY A 308 -0.13 -9.88 -4.28
CA GLY A 308 -1.05 -10.93 -3.84
C GLY A 308 -0.90 -12.23 -4.61
N LYS A 309 -0.30 -12.17 -5.82
CA LYS A 309 -0.28 -13.28 -6.79
C LYS A 309 0.29 -14.59 -6.22
N ARG A 310 1.29 -14.49 -5.35
CA ARG A 310 2.03 -15.64 -4.79
C ARG A 310 1.52 -16.10 -3.41
N LEU A 311 0.36 -15.60 -2.97
CA LEU A 311 -0.18 -15.93 -1.66
C LEU A 311 -1.06 -17.19 -1.73
N TYR A 312 -0.93 -18.06 -0.73
CA TYR A 312 -1.95 -19.07 -0.44
C TYR A 312 -2.94 -18.56 0.59
N TRP A 313 -2.46 -18.05 1.73
CA TRP A 313 -3.32 -17.59 2.83
C TRP A 313 -3.49 -16.07 2.83
N GLU A 314 -4.72 -15.61 3.04
CA GLU A 314 -5.00 -14.28 3.60
C GLU A 314 -4.86 -14.36 5.13
N LEU A 315 -3.78 -13.79 5.68
CA LEU A 315 -3.49 -13.85 7.12
C LEU A 315 -4.05 -12.66 7.91
N GLN A 316 -4.36 -11.55 7.24
CA GLN A 316 -4.93 -10.33 7.83
C GLN A 316 -6.33 -10.50 8.45
N PRO A 317 -7.28 -11.26 7.86
CA PRO A 317 -8.64 -11.33 8.39
C PRO A 317 -8.71 -12.04 9.75
N LYS A 318 -9.85 -11.87 10.44
CA LYS A 318 -10.10 -12.47 11.76
C LYS A 318 -9.87 -13.99 11.78
N LYS A 319 -10.27 -14.66 10.69
CA LYS A 319 -10.00 -16.06 10.39
C LYS A 319 -9.23 -16.11 9.09
N SER A 320 -8.14 -16.87 9.04
CA SER A 320 -7.39 -17.01 7.79
C SER A 320 -8.15 -17.85 6.80
N VAL A 321 -8.13 -17.42 5.55
CA VAL A 321 -8.81 -18.07 4.42
C VAL A 321 -7.84 -18.18 3.26
N PRO A 322 -8.05 -19.12 2.31
CA PRO A 322 -7.32 -19.10 1.05
C PRO A 322 -7.44 -17.74 0.36
N GLN A 323 -6.44 -17.42 -0.46
CA GLN A 323 -6.36 -16.19 -1.26
C GLN A 323 -7.69 -15.91 -1.93
N TRP A 324 -8.19 -14.68 -1.85
CA TRP A 324 -9.48 -14.35 -2.42
C TRP A 324 -9.40 -13.75 -3.82
N LYS A 325 -10.56 -13.74 -4.48
CA LYS A 325 -10.79 -13.13 -5.79
C LYS A 325 -10.34 -11.67 -5.85
N GLY A 326 -9.81 -11.26 -6.99
CA GLY A 326 -9.31 -9.91 -7.26
C GLY A 326 -10.42 -8.92 -7.63
N PRO A 327 -10.04 -7.63 -7.85
CA PRO A 327 -10.99 -6.57 -8.17
C PRO A 327 -11.66 -6.73 -9.54
N ASP A 328 -11.04 -7.46 -10.47
CA ASP A 328 -11.61 -7.76 -11.80
C ASP A 328 -12.74 -8.82 -11.72
N GLU A 329 -12.83 -9.54 -10.61
CA GLU A 329 -13.75 -10.67 -10.46
C GLU A 329 -14.92 -10.33 -9.54
N VAL A 330 -14.66 -9.55 -8.48
CA VAL A 330 -15.64 -9.18 -7.46
C VAL A 330 -15.36 -7.77 -6.96
N ASP A 331 -16.38 -7.09 -6.43
CA ASP A 331 -16.18 -5.89 -5.62
C ASP A 331 -15.49 -6.30 -4.30
N MET A 332 -14.16 -6.38 -4.32
CA MET A 332 -13.37 -6.95 -3.21
C MET A 332 -13.37 -6.08 -1.94
N VAL A 333 -13.80 -4.82 -2.06
CA VAL A 333 -14.01 -3.94 -0.89
C VAL A 333 -15.23 -4.42 -0.08
N LEU A 334 -16.27 -4.88 -0.78
CA LEU A 334 -17.54 -5.34 -0.19
C LEU A 334 -17.60 -6.85 0.01
N LYS A 335 -16.99 -7.64 -0.88
CA LYS A 335 -17.09 -9.10 -0.90
C LYS A 335 -15.69 -9.73 -0.88
N ARG A 336 -15.41 -10.51 0.17
CA ARG A 336 -14.16 -11.27 0.31
C ARG A 336 -14.47 -12.75 0.06
N ILE A 337 -14.29 -13.19 -1.18
CA ILE A 337 -14.65 -14.55 -1.63
C ILE A 337 -13.36 -15.36 -1.84
N PRO A 338 -13.05 -16.35 -0.97
CA PRO A 338 -11.89 -17.20 -1.15
C PRO A 338 -11.89 -17.92 -2.50
N ASP A 339 -10.71 -18.06 -3.09
CA ASP A 339 -10.46 -18.81 -4.32
C ASP A 339 -9.35 -19.83 -4.07
N PRO A 340 -9.70 -21.07 -3.71
CA PRO A 340 -8.73 -22.12 -3.45
C PRO A 340 -7.84 -22.46 -4.66
N LYS A 341 -8.35 -22.33 -5.89
CA LYS A 341 -7.54 -22.62 -7.09
C LYS A 341 -6.45 -21.56 -7.26
N LYS A 342 -6.81 -20.29 -7.08
CA LYS A 342 -5.85 -19.18 -7.09
C LYS A 342 -4.84 -19.29 -5.95
N ALA A 343 -5.30 -19.66 -4.75
CA ALA A 343 -4.44 -19.88 -3.60
C ALA A 343 -3.40 -20.97 -3.87
N GLU A 344 -3.83 -22.12 -4.43
CA GLU A 344 -2.93 -23.22 -4.77
C GLU A 344 -1.90 -22.82 -5.83
N ALA A 345 -2.32 -22.12 -6.89
CA ALA A 345 -1.39 -21.58 -7.87
C ALA A 345 -0.35 -20.63 -7.23
N GLY A 346 -0.79 -19.78 -6.30
CA GLY A 346 0.10 -18.92 -5.52
C GLY A 346 1.09 -19.70 -4.65
N ARG A 347 0.65 -20.79 -4.01
CA ARG A 347 1.52 -21.70 -3.24
C ARG A 347 2.60 -22.30 -4.13
N GLN A 348 2.24 -22.75 -5.33
CA GLN A 348 3.20 -23.34 -6.26
C GLN A 348 4.24 -22.31 -6.70
N GLU A 349 3.84 -21.08 -7.07
CA GLU A 349 4.82 -20.02 -7.38
C GLU A 349 5.73 -19.71 -6.18
N MET A 350 5.22 -19.69 -4.94
CA MET A 350 6.06 -19.47 -3.76
C MET A 350 7.07 -20.62 -3.54
N LYS A 351 6.65 -21.87 -3.73
CA LYS A 351 7.52 -23.04 -3.60
C LYS A 351 8.67 -23.02 -4.61
N GLU A 352 8.40 -22.65 -5.86
CA GLU A 352 9.43 -22.51 -6.90
C GLU A 352 10.54 -21.51 -6.52
N ILE A 353 10.20 -20.46 -5.76
CA ILE A 353 11.19 -19.53 -5.19
C ILE A 353 12.01 -20.22 -4.11
N CYS A 354 11.38 -20.95 -3.19
CA CYS A 354 12.08 -21.69 -2.15
C CYS A 354 13.06 -22.71 -2.73
N TYR A 355 12.69 -23.38 -3.82
CA TYR A 355 13.49 -24.42 -4.47
C TYR A 355 14.78 -23.90 -5.11
N GLN A 356 14.94 -22.58 -5.25
CA GLN A 356 16.20 -22.00 -5.72
C GLN A 356 17.33 -22.14 -4.69
N CYS A 357 17.00 -22.32 -3.40
CA CYS A 357 17.97 -22.41 -2.31
C CYS A 357 17.80 -23.66 -1.42
N HIS A 358 16.60 -24.24 -1.37
CA HIS A 358 16.27 -25.37 -0.50
C HIS A 358 15.80 -26.58 -1.30
N SER A 359 15.98 -27.78 -0.75
CA SER A 359 15.37 -28.97 -1.33
C SER A 359 13.85 -28.87 -1.27
N SER A 360 13.17 -29.49 -2.25
CA SER A 360 11.71 -29.49 -2.30
C SER A 360 11.09 -30.12 -1.05
N GLN A 361 11.69 -31.20 -0.56
CA GLN A 361 11.26 -31.88 0.66
C GLN A 361 11.26 -30.95 1.88
N TRP A 362 12.30 -30.13 2.05
CA TRP A 362 12.39 -29.21 3.18
C TRP A 362 11.31 -28.12 3.09
N ALA A 363 11.20 -27.46 1.94
CA ALA A 363 10.25 -26.36 1.75
C ALA A 363 8.79 -26.85 1.83
N ASP A 364 8.49 -28.02 1.25
CA ASP A 364 7.15 -28.61 1.33
C ASP A 364 6.76 -29.00 2.75
N LYS A 365 7.70 -29.57 3.52
CA LYS A 365 7.46 -29.85 4.94
C LYS A 365 7.21 -28.57 5.72
N TYR A 366 7.99 -27.51 5.46
CA TYR A 366 7.79 -26.23 6.12
C TYR A 366 6.39 -25.66 5.86
N PHE A 367 5.91 -25.68 4.60
CA PHE A 367 4.56 -25.21 4.29
C PHE A 367 3.47 -26.05 4.97
N LYS A 368 3.64 -27.37 5.07
CA LYS A 368 2.71 -28.23 5.82
C LYS A 368 2.65 -27.86 7.30
N ASP A 369 3.80 -27.58 7.91
CA ASP A 369 3.85 -27.17 9.33
C ASP A 369 3.27 -25.76 9.53
N PHE A 370 3.52 -24.84 8.59
CA PHE A 370 2.87 -23.52 8.57
C PHE A 370 1.33 -23.62 8.44
N ASP A 371 0.82 -24.47 7.55
CA ASP A 371 -0.62 -24.65 7.38
C ASP A 371 -1.27 -25.16 8.68
N LYS A 372 -0.62 -26.04 9.44
CA LYS A 372 -1.09 -26.48 10.77
C LYS A 372 -1.21 -25.31 11.75
N VAL A 373 -0.22 -24.40 11.80
CA VAL A 373 -0.28 -23.20 12.66
C VAL A 373 -1.48 -22.31 12.29
N VAL A 374 -1.77 -22.15 10.99
CA VAL A 374 -2.95 -21.42 10.54
C VAL A 374 -4.24 -22.11 10.99
N HIS A 375 -4.30 -23.44 10.91
CA HIS A 375 -5.43 -24.22 11.40
C HIS A 375 -5.62 -24.10 12.91
N ASP A 376 -4.55 -24.20 13.70
CA ASP A 376 -4.57 -24.06 15.16
C ASP A 376 -5.14 -22.71 15.58
N TYR A 377 -4.62 -21.62 15.01
CA TYR A 377 -5.18 -20.30 15.25
C TYR A 377 -6.66 -20.23 14.86
N ASN A 378 -7.04 -20.77 13.68
CA ASN A 378 -8.41 -20.70 13.21
C ASN A 378 -9.38 -21.42 14.17
N MET A 379 -8.95 -22.52 14.80
CA MET A 379 -9.72 -23.19 15.87
C MET A 379 -9.89 -22.30 17.10
N VAL A 380 -8.81 -21.63 17.54
CA VAL A 380 -8.84 -20.68 18.66
C VAL A 380 -9.82 -19.55 18.38
N TRP A 381 -9.76 -18.95 17.19
CA TRP A 381 -10.67 -17.90 16.78
C TRP A 381 -12.15 -18.34 16.80
N ASP A 382 -12.46 -19.51 16.24
CA ASP A 382 -13.83 -20.06 16.25
C ASP A 382 -14.33 -20.26 17.68
N LYS A 383 -13.46 -20.67 18.60
CA LYS A 383 -13.79 -20.82 20.03
C LYS A 383 -14.00 -19.46 20.71
N THR A 384 -13.13 -18.47 20.47
CA THR A 384 -13.27 -17.11 21.01
C THR A 384 -14.58 -16.47 20.56
N GLN A 385 -14.98 -16.66 19.30
CA GLN A 385 -16.28 -16.18 18.80
C GLN A 385 -17.45 -16.77 19.57
N LYS A 386 -17.46 -18.09 19.77
CA LYS A 386 -18.52 -18.78 20.51
C LYS A 386 -18.61 -18.30 21.97
N ILE A 387 -17.47 -18.09 22.62
CA ILE A 387 -17.43 -17.60 24.01
C ILE A 387 -18.04 -16.21 24.14
N ILE A 388 -17.69 -15.28 23.25
CA ILE A 388 -18.24 -13.91 23.29
C ILE A 388 -19.74 -13.91 22.96
N GLN A 389 -20.18 -14.71 21.98
CA GLN A 389 -21.62 -14.88 21.70
C GLN A 389 -22.38 -15.42 22.92
N GLN A 390 -21.79 -16.36 23.65
CA GLN A 390 -22.38 -16.90 24.86
C GLN A 390 -22.41 -15.86 25.99
N ALA A 391 -21.36 -15.06 26.15
CA ALA A 391 -21.31 -13.99 27.16
C ALA A 391 -22.40 -12.92 26.92
N TYR A 392 -22.69 -12.56 25.66
CA TYR A 392 -23.85 -11.72 25.34
C TYR A 392 -25.18 -12.37 25.73
N LYS A 393 -25.37 -13.67 25.43
CA LYS A 393 -26.61 -14.40 25.78
C LYS A 393 -26.82 -14.50 27.29
N GLU A 394 -25.73 -14.67 28.04
CA GLU A 394 -25.75 -14.71 29.51
C GLU A 394 -25.95 -13.31 30.13
N GLY A 395 -25.90 -12.24 29.34
CA GLY A 395 -25.96 -10.85 29.81
C GLY A 395 -24.75 -10.48 30.68
N LEU A 396 -23.58 -11.08 30.42
CA LEU A 396 -22.33 -10.75 31.12
C LEU A 396 -21.64 -9.52 30.53
N ILE A 397 -21.88 -9.28 29.24
CA ILE A 397 -21.37 -8.14 28.45
C ILE A 397 -22.50 -7.58 27.57
N ASN A 398 -22.38 -6.32 27.15
CA ASN A 398 -23.38 -5.61 26.36
C ASN A 398 -22.92 -5.39 24.91
N LYS A 399 -23.77 -5.74 23.95
CA LYS A 399 -23.55 -5.59 22.50
C LYS A 399 -23.73 -4.15 21.99
N ASP A 400 -24.23 -3.23 22.81
CA ASP A 400 -24.60 -1.87 22.38
C ASP A 400 -23.37 -1.04 21.96
N ASN A 401 -22.20 -1.30 22.58
CA ASN A 401 -20.96 -0.60 22.28
C ASN A 401 -19.78 -1.60 22.16
N PRO A 402 -19.62 -2.26 21.01
CA PRO A 402 -18.68 -3.36 20.89
C PRO A 402 -17.21 -2.90 20.98
N ILE A 403 -16.39 -3.55 21.80
CA ILE A 403 -14.97 -3.23 22.07
C ILE A 403 -14.83 -2.16 23.16
N ASP A 404 -15.71 -2.17 24.15
CA ASP A 404 -15.58 -1.30 25.34
C ASP A 404 -15.48 -2.06 26.66
N GLU A 405 -15.77 -3.36 26.65
CA GLU A 405 -15.56 -4.26 27.78
C GLU A 405 -14.35 -5.18 27.59
N ILE A 406 -13.72 -5.58 28.70
CA ILE A 406 -12.49 -6.41 28.70
C ILE A 406 -12.59 -7.63 27.78
N PRO A 407 -13.66 -8.46 27.80
CA PRO A 407 -13.74 -9.64 26.94
C PRO A 407 -13.74 -9.28 25.44
N GLU A 408 -14.38 -8.17 25.06
CA GLU A 408 -14.46 -7.72 23.67
C GLU A 408 -13.13 -7.12 23.21
N ILE A 409 -12.46 -6.35 24.07
CA ILE A 409 -11.12 -5.82 23.82
C ILE A 409 -10.12 -6.97 23.65
N MET A 410 -10.15 -7.97 24.53
CA MET A 410 -9.30 -9.15 24.40
C MET A 410 -9.62 -9.94 23.12
N GLN A 411 -10.90 -10.13 22.78
CA GLN A 411 -11.26 -10.74 21.50
C GLN A 411 -10.67 -9.95 20.32
N TYR A 412 -10.73 -8.62 20.34
CA TYR A 412 -10.16 -7.77 19.30
C TYR A 412 -8.64 -7.98 19.17
N LEU A 413 -7.91 -7.95 20.29
CA LEU A 413 -6.46 -8.13 20.31
C LEU A 413 -6.04 -9.54 19.86
N ILE A 414 -6.79 -10.57 20.27
CA ILE A 414 -6.59 -11.97 19.85
C ILE A 414 -6.54 -12.11 18.34
N TRP A 415 -7.45 -11.46 17.60
CA TRP A 415 -7.46 -11.62 16.14
C TRP A 415 -6.66 -10.56 15.40
N HIS A 416 -6.69 -9.30 15.86
CA HIS A 416 -6.12 -8.18 15.14
C HIS A 416 -4.62 -8.06 15.38
N HIS A 417 -4.14 -8.40 16.58
CA HIS A 417 -2.74 -8.28 16.96
C HIS A 417 -2.13 -9.68 17.03
N ASP A 418 -2.30 -10.36 18.17
CA ASP A 418 -1.57 -11.58 18.55
C ASP A 418 -1.75 -12.70 17.52
N GLY A 419 -2.99 -12.92 17.07
CA GLY A 419 -3.28 -13.93 16.08
C GLY A 419 -2.57 -13.69 14.75
N ARG A 420 -2.62 -12.45 14.24
CA ARG A 420 -1.90 -12.11 12.99
C ARG A 420 -0.42 -12.35 13.17
N ARG A 421 0.17 -11.94 14.29
CA ARG A 421 1.58 -12.18 14.62
C ARG A 421 1.92 -13.66 14.65
N TRP A 422 1.11 -14.48 15.31
CA TRP A 422 1.27 -15.93 15.36
C TRP A 422 1.36 -16.55 13.96
N ARG A 423 0.40 -16.23 13.08
CA ARG A 423 0.35 -16.80 11.73
C ARG A 423 1.43 -16.21 10.82
N MET A 424 1.69 -14.91 10.91
CA MET A 424 2.69 -14.24 10.08
C MET A 424 4.12 -14.64 10.46
N GLY A 425 4.42 -14.79 11.76
CA GLY A 425 5.72 -15.28 12.23
C GLY A 425 6.01 -16.69 11.73
N ALA A 426 4.99 -17.57 11.79
CA ALA A 426 5.07 -18.91 11.22
C ALA A 426 5.18 -18.94 9.69
N SER A 427 4.77 -17.88 8.98
CA SER A 427 4.85 -17.83 7.51
C SER A 427 6.23 -17.45 6.98
N MET A 428 7.07 -16.80 7.81
CA MET A 428 8.35 -16.21 7.41
C MET A 428 9.50 -16.60 8.35
N MET A 429 9.41 -17.74 9.02
CA MET A 429 10.50 -18.34 9.81
C MET A 429 10.99 -17.48 10.98
N ALA A 430 10.07 -16.82 11.69
CA ALA A 430 10.37 -16.10 12.93
C ALA A 430 9.80 -16.87 14.15
N PRO A 431 10.61 -17.69 14.84
CA PRO A 431 10.15 -18.50 15.96
C PRO A 431 9.60 -17.69 17.14
N ASP A 432 10.18 -16.53 17.47
CA ASP A 432 9.74 -15.69 18.59
C ASP A 432 8.38 -15.04 18.28
N TRP A 433 8.18 -14.56 17.04
CA TRP A 433 6.87 -14.08 16.59
C TRP A 433 5.81 -15.17 16.47
N ALA A 434 6.19 -16.40 16.10
CA ALA A 434 5.27 -17.52 16.05
C ALA A 434 4.86 -17.99 17.47
N HIS A 435 5.78 -17.95 18.44
CA HIS A 435 5.58 -18.48 19.77
C HIS A 435 5.24 -17.41 20.81
N TRP A 436 6.20 -16.57 21.20
CA TRP A 436 6.07 -15.65 22.34
C TRP A 436 5.17 -14.45 22.03
N ASN A 437 5.41 -13.76 20.91
CA ASN A 437 4.58 -12.62 20.48
C ASN A 437 3.30 -13.06 19.73
N GLY A 438 3.15 -14.37 19.52
CA GLY A 438 2.04 -14.98 18.78
C GLY A 438 1.18 -15.86 19.67
N ALA A 439 1.49 -17.15 19.71
CA ALA A 439 0.71 -18.16 20.43
C ALA A 439 0.54 -17.85 21.93
N VAL A 440 1.62 -17.53 22.64
CA VAL A 440 1.60 -17.24 24.09
C VAL A 440 0.78 -15.99 24.37
N ASP A 441 1.06 -14.92 23.64
CA ASP A 441 0.31 -13.66 23.69
C ASP A 441 -1.20 -13.94 23.49
N THR A 442 -1.55 -14.71 22.46
CA THR A 442 -2.95 -15.05 22.13
C THR A 442 -3.62 -15.89 23.23
N LEU A 443 -3.00 -17.00 23.61
CA LEU A 443 -3.62 -18.07 24.42
C LEU A 443 -3.46 -17.84 25.92
N MET A 444 -2.24 -17.59 26.36
CA MET A 444 -1.95 -17.46 27.79
C MET A 444 -2.43 -16.10 28.31
N ILE A 445 -2.13 -15.04 27.57
CA ILE A 445 -2.38 -13.68 28.04
C ILE A 445 -3.81 -13.25 27.71
N LYS A 446 -4.14 -13.04 26.42
CA LYS A 446 -5.42 -12.38 26.07
C LYS A 446 -6.61 -13.31 26.27
N MET A 447 -6.50 -14.57 25.86
CA MET A 447 -7.56 -15.55 26.11
C MET A 447 -7.71 -15.87 27.61
N GLY A 448 -6.61 -15.94 28.38
CA GLY A 448 -6.65 -16.08 29.83
C GLY A 448 -7.40 -14.93 30.52
N ILE A 449 -7.06 -13.68 30.19
CA ILE A 449 -7.75 -12.48 30.70
C ILE A 449 -9.24 -12.52 30.34
N LEU A 450 -9.57 -12.85 29.08
CA LEU A 450 -10.96 -12.95 28.61
C LEU A 450 -11.76 -13.96 29.44
N LEU A 451 -11.23 -15.17 29.63
CA LEU A 451 -11.92 -16.24 30.36
C LEU A 451 -12.08 -15.90 31.85
N ASN A 452 -11.02 -15.41 32.48
CA ASN A 452 -11.04 -15.04 33.90
C ASN A 452 -12.01 -13.88 34.17
N ASP A 453 -12.09 -12.90 33.28
CA ASP A 453 -13.06 -11.80 33.42
C ASP A 453 -14.51 -12.30 33.36
N LEU A 454 -14.83 -13.14 32.35
CA LEU A 454 -16.15 -13.73 32.22
C LEU A 454 -16.53 -14.60 33.42
N GLU A 455 -15.59 -15.38 33.95
CA GLU A 455 -15.85 -16.21 35.12
C GLU A 455 -16.14 -15.38 36.37
N ARG A 456 -15.38 -14.31 36.61
CA ARG A 456 -15.66 -13.37 37.72
C ARG A 456 -17.06 -12.78 37.60
N ARG A 457 -17.48 -12.37 36.40
CA ARG A 457 -18.83 -11.83 36.16
C ARG A 457 -19.92 -12.85 36.45
N ARG A 458 -19.73 -14.12 36.08
CA ARG A 458 -20.67 -15.21 36.44
C ARG A 458 -20.79 -15.39 37.95
N GLN A 459 -19.65 -15.37 38.66
CA GLN A 459 -19.62 -15.48 40.12
C GLN A 459 -20.34 -14.30 40.78
N MET A 460 -20.10 -13.07 40.32
CA MET A 460 -20.80 -11.88 40.81
C MET A 460 -22.31 -12.00 40.63
N LYS A 461 -22.78 -12.38 39.43
CA LYS A 461 -24.21 -12.56 39.14
C LYS A 461 -24.85 -13.62 40.05
N LYS A 462 -24.13 -14.71 40.36
CA LYS A 462 -24.59 -15.73 41.30
C LYS A 462 -24.73 -15.17 42.72
N LEU A 463 -23.75 -14.39 43.18
CA LEU A 463 -23.78 -13.76 44.51
C LEU A 463 -24.91 -12.73 44.64
N GLU A 464 -25.14 -11.91 43.61
CA GLU A 464 -26.26 -10.96 43.55
C GLU A 464 -27.61 -11.66 43.68
N LYS A 465 -27.80 -12.77 42.95
CA LYS A 465 -29.02 -13.58 43.04
C LYS A 465 -29.22 -14.14 44.46
N MET A 466 -28.17 -14.70 45.06
CA MET A 466 -28.23 -15.22 46.44
C MET A 466 -28.54 -14.13 47.46
N LEU A 467 -28.00 -12.92 47.27
CA LEU A 467 -28.29 -11.77 48.12
C LEU A 467 -29.75 -11.33 47.99
N GLN A 468 -30.27 -11.24 46.77
CA GLN A 468 -31.68 -10.91 46.50
C GLN A 468 -32.63 -11.93 47.15
N GLU A 469 -32.35 -13.23 47.01
CA GLU A 469 -33.13 -14.31 47.64
C GLU A 469 -33.11 -14.20 49.18
N LYS A 470 -31.96 -13.84 49.78
CA LYS A 470 -31.86 -13.63 51.23
C LYS A 470 -32.60 -12.38 51.69
N ILE A 471 -32.55 -11.28 50.94
CA ILE A 471 -33.29 -10.05 51.24
C ILE A 471 -34.80 -10.33 51.16
N GLN A 472 -35.25 -11.08 50.17
CA GLN A 472 -36.66 -11.42 50.00
C GLN A 472 -37.19 -12.35 51.08
N LYS A 473 -36.35 -13.23 51.65
CA LYS A 473 -36.72 -14.07 52.81
C LYS A 473 -36.79 -13.32 54.15
N LYS A 474 -36.22 -12.11 54.23
CA LYS A 474 -36.24 -11.25 55.43
C LYS A 474 -37.36 -10.21 55.42
N LYS A 475 -37.98 -9.98 54.26
CA LYS A 475 -39.21 -9.21 54.10
C LYS A 475 -40.39 -10.18 54.17
#